data_AF-G8QQE7-F1
#
_entry.id   AF-G8QQE7-F1
#
_cell.length_a   1.000
_cell.length_b   1.000
_cell.length_c   1.000
_cell.angle_alpha   90.00
_cell.angle_beta   90.00
_cell.angle_gamma   90.00
#
_symmetry.space_group_name_H-M   'P 1'
#
loop_
_entity.id
_entity.type
_entity.pdbx_description
1 polymer ?
#
loop_
_entity_poly.entity_id
_entity_poly.type
_entity_poly.pdbx_seq_one_letter_code
_entity_poly.pdbx_strand_id
1 'polypeptide(L)'
;MSFSKIIQYILFVALVLLTVFNFYALTTGRKKKLKGEETFKKILRDLENRVFSEMKKNHISFDEKHGYINDTNQGFFLAFDSKNRKMGIATNDEFFLLGYDEVVSCGVKSDPLQRGLVTNVRVELETKEDLLVFVFGTKKWKTKSHWGAFLLSDAQEFCDFVNSHSASQ
;
A
#
# COMPACT_ATOMS: atom_id res chain seq x y z
N MET A 1 -8.62 56.76 -22.50
CA MET A 1 -9.18 55.47 -22.03
C MET A 1 -9.41 55.60 -20.52
N SER A 2 -10.63 55.44 -20.01
CA SER A 2 -10.92 55.63 -18.58
C SER A 2 -10.12 54.61 -17.75
N PHE A 3 -9.46 55.07 -16.68
CA PHE A 3 -8.64 54.26 -15.76
C PHE A 3 -9.40 53.01 -15.24
N SER A 4 -10.72 53.11 -15.09
CA SER A 4 -11.62 52.01 -14.74
C SER A 4 -11.59 50.87 -15.77
N LYS A 5 -11.55 51.17 -17.07
CA LYS A 5 -11.48 50.16 -18.13
C LYS A 5 -10.15 49.41 -18.11
N ILE A 6 -9.04 50.11 -17.82
CA ILE A 6 -7.71 49.49 -17.73
C ILE A 6 -7.66 48.49 -16.56
N ILE A 7 -8.17 48.87 -15.38
CA ILE A 7 -8.27 47.97 -14.23
C ILE A 7 -9.17 46.77 -14.53
N GLN A 8 -10.29 46.99 -15.22
CA GLN A 8 -11.22 45.92 -15.60
C GLN A 8 -10.56 44.90 -16.55
N TYR A 9 -9.76 45.36 -17.52
CA TYR A 9 -8.98 44.46 -18.38
C TYR A 9 -7.91 43.68 -17.61
N ILE A 10 -7.21 44.31 -16.67
CA ILE A 10 -6.20 43.63 -15.83
C ILE A 10 -6.86 42.54 -14.97
N LEU A 11 -8.00 42.85 -14.33
CA LEU A 11 -8.78 41.87 -13.55
C LEU A 11 -9.27 40.71 -14.42
N PHE A 12 -9.74 41.00 -15.64
CA PHE A 12 -10.19 39.98 -16.56
C PHE A 12 -9.04 39.03 -16.97
N VAL A 13 -7.87 39.57 -17.29
CA VAL A 13 -6.68 38.77 -17.60
C VAL A 13 -6.26 37.91 -16.40
N ALA A 14 -6.25 38.46 -15.19
CA ALA A 14 -5.93 37.70 -13.99
C ALA A 14 -6.91 36.55 -13.74
N LEU A 15 -8.20 36.77 -13.98
CA LEU A 15 -9.24 35.75 -13.83
C LEU A 15 -9.10 34.62 -14.85
N VAL A 16 -8.77 34.97 -16.10
CA VAL A 16 -8.47 33.98 -17.15
C VAL A 16 -7.25 33.13 -16.76
N LEU A 17 -6.16 33.76 -16.30
CA LEU A 17 -4.95 33.03 -15.87
C LEU A 17 -5.22 32.09 -14.71
N LEU A 18 -5.98 32.54 -13.70
CA LEU A 18 -6.37 31.72 -12.56
C LEU A 18 -7.24 30.52 -12.98
N THR A 19 -8.14 30.73 -13.94
CA THR A 19 -9.01 29.68 -14.48
C THR A 19 -8.20 28.63 -15.22
N VAL A 20 -7.27 29.04 -16.08
CA VAL A 20 -6.37 28.12 -16.80
C VAL A 20 -5.50 27.33 -15.82
N PHE A 21 -4.95 27.99 -14.79
CA PHE A 21 -4.15 27.34 -13.76
C PHE A 21 -4.95 26.28 -12.99
N ASN A 22 -6.17 26.61 -12.54
CA ASN A 22 -7.03 25.66 -11.84
C ASN A 22 -7.43 24.47 -12.71
N PHE A 23 -7.74 24.72 -13.99
CA PHE A 23 -8.07 23.64 -14.92
C PHE A 23 -6.87 22.72 -15.18
N TYR A 24 -5.67 23.29 -15.33
CA TYR A 24 -4.43 22.52 -15.46
C TYR A 24 -4.12 21.70 -14.20
N ALA A 25 -4.27 22.29 -13.01
CA ALA A 25 -4.08 21.59 -11.73
C ALA A 25 -5.05 20.41 -11.58
N LEU A 26 -6.33 20.62 -11.90
CA LEU A 26 -7.38 19.59 -11.82
C LEU A 26 -7.13 18.44 -12.80
N THR A 27 -6.83 18.76 -14.07
CA THR A 27 -6.60 17.75 -15.11
C THR A 27 -5.34 16.94 -14.84
N THR A 28 -4.27 17.59 -14.39
CA THR A 28 -3.02 16.91 -14.02
C THR A 28 -3.21 16.04 -12.79
N GLY A 29 -3.97 16.51 -11.80
CA GLY A 29 -4.35 15.72 -10.61
C GLY A 29 -5.11 14.44 -10.99
N ARG A 30 -6.12 14.55 -11.85
CA ARG A 30 -6.88 13.39 -12.36
C ARG A 30 -6.00 12.41 -13.13
N LYS A 31 -5.13 12.89 -14.02
CA LYS A 31 -4.19 12.04 -14.77
C LYS A 31 -3.23 11.29 -13.85
N LYS A 32 -2.72 11.94 -12.80
CA LYS A 32 -1.86 11.29 -11.80
C LYS A 32 -2.61 10.21 -11.01
N LYS A 33 -3.86 10.49 -10.61
CA LYS A 33 -4.71 9.52 -9.92
C LYS A 33 -4.95 8.26 -10.76
N LEU A 34 -5.37 8.43 -12.02
CA LEU A 34 -5.62 7.30 -12.93
C LEU A 34 -4.38 6.44 -13.16
N LYS A 35 -3.22 7.07 -13.39
CA LYS A 35 -1.95 6.35 -13.52
C LYS A 35 -1.59 5.57 -12.25
N GLY A 36 -1.87 6.13 -11.08
CA GLY A 36 -1.67 5.45 -9.80
C GLY A 36 -2.55 4.20 -9.68
N GLU A 37 -3.84 4.32 -9.99
CA GLU A 37 -4.79 3.19 -9.97
C GLU A 37 -4.41 2.09 -10.99
N GLU A 38 -3.99 2.46 -12.20
CA GLU A 38 -3.53 1.51 -13.21
C GLU A 38 -2.26 0.77 -12.76
N THR A 39 -1.30 1.51 -12.18
CA THR A 39 -0.06 0.93 -11.65
C THR A 39 -0.35 -0.04 -10.52
N PHE A 40 -1.23 0.36 -9.59
CA PHE A 40 -1.68 -0.47 -8.47
C PHE A 40 -2.33 -1.77 -8.96
N LYS A 41 -3.32 -1.66 -9.87
CA LYS A 41 -3.99 -2.82 -10.46
C LYS A 41 -3.03 -3.74 -11.19
N LYS A 42 -2.04 -3.18 -11.88
CA LYS A 42 -1.03 -3.97 -12.59
C LYS A 42 -0.17 -4.77 -11.62
N ILE A 43 0.37 -4.13 -10.58
CA ILE A 43 1.21 -4.78 -9.57
C ILE A 43 0.44 -5.92 -8.87
N LEU A 44 -0.80 -5.65 -8.42
CA LEU A 44 -1.61 -6.67 -7.78
C LEU A 44 -1.95 -7.83 -8.72
N ARG A 45 -2.24 -7.55 -10.00
CA ARG A 45 -2.51 -8.59 -10.98
C ARG A 45 -1.29 -9.46 -11.24
N ASP A 46 -0.11 -8.86 -11.32
CA ASP A 46 1.15 -9.60 -11.52
C ASP A 46 1.46 -10.49 -10.31
N LEU A 47 1.22 -10.00 -9.09
CA LEU A 47 1.34 -10.79 -7.86
C LEU A 47 0.29 -11.90 -7.77
N GLU A 48 -0.97 -11.61 -8.11
CA GLU A 48 -2.04 -12.61 -8.11
C GLU A 48 -1.74 -13.73 -9.11
N ASN A 49 -1.24 -13.40 -10.30
CA ASN A 49 -0.80 -14.40 -11.28
C ASN A 49 0.33 -15.28 -10.74
N ARG A 50 1.27 -14.70 -9.99
CA ARG A 50 2.34 -15.46 -9.33
C ARG A 50 1.78 -16.40 -8.26
N VAL A 51 0.89 -15.91 -7.39
CA VAL A 51 0.20 -16.74 -6.40
C VAL A 51 -0.55 -17.87 -7.09
N PHE A 52 -1.27 -17.61 -8.18
CA PHE A 52 -1.98 -18.65 -8.93
C PHE A 52 -1.05 -19.69 -9.56
N SER A 53 0.14 -19.27 -10.02
CA SER A 53 1.16 -20.21 -10.49
C SER A 53 1.64 -21.12 -9.36
N GLU A 54 1.90 -20.56 -8.19
CA GLU A 54 2.33 -21.32 -7.01
C GLU A 54 1.22 -22.20 -6.44
N MET A 55 -0.04 -21.77 -6.47
CA MET A 55 -1.21 -22.59 -6.13
C MET A 55 -1.26 -23.85 -6.99
N LYS A 56 -1.04 -23.71 -8.30
CA LYS A 56 -1.02 -24.85 -9.23
C LYS A 56 0.14 -25.80 -8.98
N LYS A 57 1.35 -25.26 -8.73
CA LYS A 57 2.54 -26.08 -8.45
C LYS A 57 2.39 -26.86 -7.15
N ASN A 58 1.91 -26.19 -6.10
CA ASN A 58 1.84 -26.75 -4.76
C ASN A 58 0.50 -27.45 -4.46
N HIS A 59 -0.45 -27.44 -5.40
CA HIS A 59 -1.79 -28.01 -5.27
C HIS A 59 -2.58 -27.42 -4.08
N ILE A 60 -2.47 -26.10 -3.90
CA ILE A 60 -3.07 -25.34 -2.78
C ILE A 60 -4.23 -24.49 -3.29
N SER A 61 -5.26 -24.29 -2.47
CA SER A 61 -6.43 -23.49 -2.80
C SER A 61 -6.63 -22.38 -1.77
N PHE A 62 -6.14 -21.17 -2.06
CA PHE A 62 -6.39 -20.01 -1.22
C PHE A 62 -7.84 -19.53 -1.37
N ASP A 63 -8.57 -19.45 -0.26
CA ASP A 63 -9.95 -18.97 -0.17
C ASP A 63 -10.05 -17.47 0.16
N GLU A 64 -9.04 -16.91 0.81
CA GLU A 64 -8.97 -15.48 1.14
C GLU A 64 -7.67 -14.86 0.63
N LYS A 65 -7.75 -13.62 0.14
CA LYS A 65 -6.65 -12.93 -0.55
C LYS A 65 -6.66 -11.43 -0.25
N HIS A 66 -5.50 -10.89 0.12
CA HIS A 66 -5.28 -9.47 0.43
C HIS A 66 -4.06 -8.93 -0.28
N GLY A 67 -4.20 -7.78 -0.91
CA GLY A 67 -3.15 -7.13 -1.68
C GLY A 67 -2.76 -5.78 -1.08
N TYR A 68 -1.47 -5.58 -0.85
CA TYR A 68 -0.90 -4.38 -0.27
C TYR A 68 0.14 -3.78 -1.22
N ILE A 69 0.36 -2.47 -1.12
CA ILE A 69 1.43 -1.75 -1.84
C ILE A 69 2.12 -0.78 -0.90
N ASN A 70 3.46 -0.76 -0.95
CA ASN A 70 4.25 0.18 -0.19
C ASN A 70 4.46 1.53 -0.89
N ASP A 71 5.07 2.48 -0.20
CA ASP A 71 5.33 3.83 -0.72
C ASP A 71 6.37 3.94 -1.85
N THR A 72 6.93 2.79 -2.27
CA THR A 72 7.85 2.62 -3.41
C THR A 72 7.24 1.81 -4.56
N ASN A 73 5.93 1.50 -4.51
CA ASN A 73 5.22 0.67 -5.49
C ASN A 73 5.70 -0.79 -5.55
N GLN A 74 6.24 -1.32 -4.46
CA GLN A 74 6.41 -2.77 -4.30
C GLN A 74 5.13 -3.32 -3.68
N GLY A 75 4.66 -4.45 -4.18
CA GLY A 75 3.44 -5.06 -3.69
C GLY A 75 3.71 -6.29 -2.83
N PHE A 76 2.77 -6.55 -1.94
CA PHE A 76 2.69 -7.77 -1.15
C PHE A 76 1.32 -8.38 -1.38
N PHE A 77 1.27 -9.70 -1.50
CA PHE A 77 0.03 -10.42 -1.66
C PHE A 77 -0.03 -11.54 -0.64
N LEU A 78 -0.98 -11.43 0.27
CA LEU A 78 -1.23 -12.37 1.34
C LEU A 78 -2.41 -13.24 0.93
N ALA A 79 -2.27 -14.55 1.03
CA ALA A 79 -3.31 -15.50 0.65
C ALA A 79 -3.41 -16.59 1.71
N PHE A 80 -4.64 -16.98 2.05
CA PHE A 80 -4.92 -17.93 3.13
C PHE A 80 -5.67 -19.13 2.61
N ASP A 81 -5.26 -20.32 3.06
CA ASP A 81 -5.93 -21.60 2.83
C ASP A 81 -6.42 -22.11 4.18
N SER A 82 -7.68 -21.81 4.49
CA SER A 82 -8.34 -22.16 5.74
C SER A 82 -8.45 -23.69 5.93
N LYS A 83 -8.49 -24.47 4.83
CA LYS A 83 -8.63 -25.93 4.90
C LYS A 83 -7.32 -26.61 5.25
N ASN A 84 -6.23 -26.19 4.59
CA ASN A 84 -4.91 -26.77 4.78
C ASN A 84 -4.10 -26.05 5.87
N ARG A 85 -4.65 -24.98 6.45
CA ARG A 85 -4.01 -24.14 7.48
C ARG A 85 -2.64 -23.61 7.03
N LYS A 86 -2.60 -23.07 5.82
CA LYS A 86 -1.39 -22.49 5.22
C LYS A 86 -1.65 -21.08 4.74
N MET A 87 -0.65 -20.22 4.83
CA MET A 87 -0.65 -18.93 4.15
C MET A 87 0.44 -18.88 3.10
N GLY A 88 0.13 -18.19 2.00
CA GLY A 88 1.08 -17.77 0.99
C GLY A 88 1.33 -16.28 1.10
N ILE A 89 2.60 -15.87 1.05
CA ILE A 89 2.99 -14.46 0.95
C ILE A 89 3.79 -14.31 -0.33
N ALA A 90 3.25 -13.64 -1.33
CA ALA A 90 3.99 -13.26 -2.52
C ALA A 90 4.51 -11.83 -2.40
N THR A 91 5.79 -11.67 -2.70
CA THR A 91 6.41 -10.38 -2.97
C THR A 91 6.75 -10.29 -4.45
N ASN A 92 7.28 -9.16 -4.90
CA ASN A 92 7.74 -9.00 -6.28
C ASN A 92 8.80 -10.05 -6.66
N ASP A 93 9.63 -10.45 -5.70
CA ASP A 93 10.82 -11.26 -5.94
C ASP A 93 10.63 -12.70 -5.47
N GLU A 94 9.87 -12.93 -4.39
CA GLU A 94 9.83 -14.21 -3.69
C GLU A 94 8.39 -14.65 -3.37
N PHE A 95 8.23 -15.93 -3.02
CA PHE A 95 6.99 -16.50 -2.52
C PHE A 95 7.30 -17.35 -1.30
N PHE A 96 6.62 -17.05 -0.19
CA PHE A 96 6.72 -17.79 1.05
C PHE A 96 5.45 -18.59 1.24
N LEU A 97 5.59 -19.86 1.60
CA LEU A 97 4.47 -20.70 1.99
C LEU A 97 4.72 -21.16 3.43
N LEU A 98 3.83 -20.77 4.33
CA LEU A 98 4.00 -20.99 5.76
C LEU A 98 2.78 -21.72 6.33
N GLY A 99 3.03 -22.66 7.23
CA GLY A 99 1.98 -23.23 8.08
C GLY A 99 1.48 -22.20 9.10
N TYR A 100 0.21 -22.24 9.47
CA TYR A 100 -0.31 -21.35 10.52
C TYR A 100 0.37 -21.59 11.87
N ASP A 101 0.81 -22.81 12.13
CA ASP A 101 1.53 -23.19 13.34
C ASP A 101 3.01 -22.78 13.34
N GLU A 102 3.56 -22.42 12.18
CA GLU A 102 4.94 -21.93 12.05
C GLU A 102 5.05 -20.46 12.45
N VAL A 103 3.92 -19.74 12.55
CA VAL A 103 3.86 -18.34 12.93
C VAL A 103 4.01 -18.19 14.44
N VAL A 104 5.01 -17.42 14.86
CA VAL A 104 5.23 -17.07 16.26
C VAL A 104 4.57 -15.74 16.58
N SER A 105 4.82 -14.71 15.77
CA SER A 105 4.26 -13.38 15.98
C SER A 105 4.21 -12.55 14.69
N CYS A 106 3.25 -11.64 14.58
CA CYS A 106 3.26 -10.57 13.58
C CYS A 106 3.10 -9.22 14.28
N GLY A 107 4.04 -8.30 14.01
CA GLY A 107 4.00 -6.96 14.58
C GLY A 107 4.40 -5.87 13.59
N VAL A 108 3.77 -4.71 13.73
CA VAL A 108 4.18 -3.49 13.02
C VAL A 108 5.27 -2.79 13.80
N LYS A 109 6.38 -2.49 13.15
CA LYS A 109 7.45 -1.63 13.66
C LYS A 109 7.57 -0.37 12.80
N SER A 110 8.03 0.70 13.42
CA SER A 110 8.41 1.93 12.73
C SER A 110 9.49 2.66 13.50
N ASP A 111 10.32 3.41 12.79
CA ASP A 111 11.36 4.22 13.39
C ASP A 111 10.79 5.61 13.70
N PRO A 112 10.68 6.01 14.98
CA PRO A 112 10.14 7.31 15.34
C PRO A 112 11.13 8.43 14.98
N LEU A 113 10.57 9.53 14.48
CA LEU A 113 11.27 10.77 14.19
C LEU A 113 10.68 11.91 15.03
N GLN A 114 11.36 13.06 15.08
CA GLN A 114 10.86 14.23 15.80
C GLN A 114 9.49 14.70 15.25
N ARG A 115 8.68 15.30 16.14
CA ARG A 115 7.37 15.92 15.81
C ARG A 115 6.30 14.95 15.30
N GLY A 116 6.27 13.71 15.82
CA GLY A 116 5.24 12.73 15.47
C GLY A 116 5.35 12.21 14.03
N LEU A 117 6.56 12.25 13.48
CA LEU A 117 6.92 11.63 12.22
C LEU A 117 7.37 10.20 12.47
N VAL A 118 7.12 9.32 11.51
CA VAL A 118 7.65 7.95 11.48
C VAL A 118 8.29 7.67 10.12
N THR A 119 9.22 6.72 10.09
CA THR A 119 9.85 6.21 8.87
C THR A 119 10.11 4.71 9.02
N ASN A 120 10.52 4.03 7.95
CA ASN A 120 10.77 2.59 7.96
C ASN A 120 9.64 1.78 8.61
N VAL A 121 8.40 2.09 8.23
CA VAL A 121 7.24 1.32 8.68
C VAL A 121 7.35 -0.05 8.02
N ARG A 122 7.39 -1.08 8.85
CA ARG A 122 7.61 -2.46 8.43
C ARG A 122 6.78 -3.41 9.26
N VAL A 123 6.38 -4.50 8.64
CA VAL A 123 5.83 -5.66 9.32
C VAL A 123 6.97 -6.64 9.55
N GLU A 124 7.10 -7.09 10.79
CA GLU A 124 8.00 -8.16 11.20
C GLU A 124 7.12 -9.39 11.49
N LEU A 125 7.25 -10.41 10.64
CA LEU A 125 6.60 -11.71 10.78
C LEU A 125 7.63 -12.72 11.25
N GLU A 126 7.54 -13.08 12.51
CA GLU A 126 8.41 -14.06 13.14
C GLU A 126 7.82 -15.45 12.94
N THR A 127 8.60 -16.33 12.32
CA THR A 127 8.30 -17.76 12.21
C THR A 127 9.22 -18.56 13.13
N LYS A 128 8.99 -19.87 13.23
CA LYS A 128 9.88 -20.77 13.99
C LYS A 128 11.32 -20.80 13.46
N GLU A 129 11.52 -20.51 12.17
CA GLU A 129 12.81 -20.63 11.49
C GLU A 129 13.44 -19.27 11.17
N ASP A 130 12.62 -18.29 10.77
CA ASP A 130 13.10 -17.04 10.20
C ASP A 130 12.25 -15.83 10.63
N LEU A 131 12.85 -14.63 10.50
CA LEU A 131 12.15 -13.36 10.61
C LEU A 131 11.95 -12.76 9.21
N LEU A 132 10.70 -12.73 8.74
CA LEU A 132 10.35 -12.09 7.48
C LEU A 132 10.00 -10.62 7.72
N VAL A 133 10.60 -9.73 6.94
CA VAL A 133 10.41 -8.28 7.07
C VAL A 133 9.83 -7.69 5.80
N PHE A 134 8.63 -7.10 5.91
CA PHE A 134 7.93 -6.46 4.80
C PHE A 134 7.87 -4.95 5.02
N VAL A 135 8.49 -4.17 4.14
CA VAL A 135 8.57 -2.71 4.28
C VAL A 135 7.38 -2.02 3.61
N PHE A 136 6.50 -1.42 4.41
CA PHE A 136 5.33 -0.66 3.96
C PHE A 136 5.64 0.81 3.68
N GLY A 137 6.60 1.40 4.41
CA GLY A 137 6.94 2.82 4.26
C GLY A 137 8.41 3.12 4.47
N THR A 138 9.07 3.63 3.44
CA THR A 138 10.46 4.08 3.47
C THR A 138 10.60 5.57 3.73
N LYS A 139 9.58 6.37 3.39
CA LYS A 139 9.61 7.84 3.51
C LYS A 139 9.24 8.29 4.92
N LYS A 140 9.38 9.60 5.14
CA LYS A 140 8.95 10.26 6.38
C LYS A 140 7.45 10.55 6.30
N TRP A 141 6.69 9.97 7.19
CA TRP A 141 5.23 10.11 7.24
C TRP A 141 4.80 10.76 8.55
N LYS A 142 3.86 11.69 8.48
CA LYS A 142 3.14 12.15 9.68
C LYS A 142 2.09 11.10 10.01
N THR A 143 2.11 10.58 11.23
CA THR A 143 1.17 9.52 11.67
C THR A 143 -0.30 9.90 11.46
N LYS A 144 -0.63 11.19 11.65
CA LYS A 144 -2.00 11.72 11.50
C LYS A 144 -2.33 12.24 10.09
N SER A 145 -1.41 12.17 9.12
CA SER A 145 -1.77 12.53 7.73
C SER A 145 -2.57 11.39 7.10
N HIS A 146 -3.39 11.70 6.09
CA HIS A 146 -4.18 10.69 5.39
C HIS A 146 -3.33 9.51 4.91
N TRP A 147 -2.20 9.79 4.25
CA TRP A 147 -1.27 8.74 3.77
C TRP A 147 -0.51 8.02 4.88
N GLY A 148 -0.10 8.72 5.94
CA GLY A 148 0.60 8.09 7.05
C GLY A 148 -0.31 7.17 7.86
N ALA A 149 -1.55 7.60 8.09
CA ALA A 149 -2.58 6.79 8.75
C ALA A 149 -2.96 5.57 7.90
N PHE A 150 -3.13 5.75 6.59
CA PHE A 150 -3.39 4.66 5.65
C PHE A 150 -2.28 3.62 5.69
N LEU A 151 -1.02 4.04 5.57
CA LEU A 151 0.13 3.14 5.54
C LEU A 151 0.31 2.35 6.85
N LEU A 152 0.07 2.99 7.99
CA LEU A 152 0.06 2.30 9.30
C LEU A 152 -1.13 1.36 9.44
N SER A 153 -2.30 1.74 8.89
CA SER A 153 -3.50 0.90 8.89
C SER A 153 -3.28 -0.36 8.06
N ASP A 154 -2.75 -0.25 6.84
CA ASP A 154 -2.47 -1.40 5.97
C ASP A 154 -1.46 -2.35 6.63
N ALA A 155 -0.41 -1.81 7.25
CA ALA A 155 0.57 -2.62 7.97
C ALA A 155 -0.04 -3.34 9.18
N GLN A 156 -0.95 -2.68 9.90
CA GLN A 156 -1.65 -3.28 11.03
C GLN A 156 -2.63 -4.36 10.56
N GLU A 157 -3.41 -4.08 9.52
CA GLU A 157 -4.37 -4.99 8.92
C GLU A 157 -3.68 -6.27 8.42
N PHE A 158 -2.49 -6.15 7.81
CA PHE A 158 -1.68 -7.31 7.45
C PHE A 158 -1.45 -8.22 8.66
N CYS A 159 -1.01 -7.67 9.79
CA CYS A 159 -0.79 -8.48 10.99
C CYS A 159 -2.07 -8.96 11.64
N ASP A 160 -3.16 -8.20 11.58
CA ASP A 160 -4.45 -8.63 12.11
C ASP A 160 -4.97 -9.86 11.35
N PHE A 161 -4.81 -9.92 10.02
CA PHE A 161 -5.15 -11.10 9.24
C PHE A 161 -4.23 -12.29 9.52
N VAL A 162 -2.92 -12.06 9.66
CA VAL A 162 -2.00 -13.15 10.01
C VAL A 162 -2.33 -13.72 11.39
N ASN A 163 -2.53 -12.85 12.37
CA ASN A 163 -2.81 -13.24 13.75
C ASN A 163 -4.18 -13.89 13.91
N SER A 164 -5.22 -13.46 13.18
CA SER A 164 -6.55 -14.08 13.26
C SER A 164 -6.53 -15.53 12.78
N HIS A 165 -5.75 -15.83 11.75
CA HIS A 165 -5.61 -17.18 11.19
C HIS A 165 -4.66 -18.05 12.01
N SER A 166 -3.56 -17.49 12.56
CA SER A 166 -2.61 -18.26 13.37
C SER A 166 -3.09 -18.52 14.81
N ALA A 167 -3.87 -17.59 15.40
CA ALA A 167 -4.39 -17.71 16.76
C ALA A 167 -5.64 -18.61 16.89
N SER A 168 -6.24 -19.03 15.76
CA SER A 168 -7.36 -19.98 15.74
C SER A 168 -6.87 -21.40 16.09
N GLN A 169 -6.66 -21.61 17.40
CA GLN A 169 -6.41 -22.90 18.07
C GLN A 169 -7.68 -23.37 18.77
#